data_AF-A0A7X8VJ03-F1
#
_entry.id   AF-A0A7X8VJ03-F1
#
_cell.length_a   1.000
_cell.length_b   1.000
_cell.length_c   1.000
_cell.angle_alpha   90.00
_cell.angle_beta   90.00
_cell.angle_gamma   90.00
#
_symmetry.space_group_name_H-M   'P 1'
#
loop_
_entity.id
_entity.type
_entity.pdbx_description
1 polymer ?
#
loop_
_entity_poly.entity_id
_entity_poly.type
_entity_poly.pdbx_seq_one_letter_code
_entity_poly.pdbx_strand_id
1 'polypeptide(L)'
;MSDSGKSNTPKVEVGLTGRPLRELPEPVQIDGHGPAMIIAMANQKGGVGKTTSTINLGACLAEAGRKVLLVDLDPQGALTAGLGVPYDEVDITIYDVMIDNNTTIHQVIHETDVPGLDVAPANIDLSAAEIQLVNEVGREQVLARALRPVVKEYDFIILDCQPSLGLLTVNALACADGVIIPMECEYFSLRGLA
;
A
#
# COMPACT_ATOMS: atom_id res chain seq x y z
N MET A 1 -16.10 -65.46 -9.38
CA MET A 1 -16.84 -64.22 -9.67
C MET A 1 -17.06 -63.48 -8.38
N SER A 2 -16.34 -62.38 -8.15
CA SER A 2 -16.79 -61.24 -7.36
C SER A 2 -15.70 -60.17 -7.46
N ASP A 3 -15.73 -59.47 -8.58
CA ASP A 3 -15.04 -58.22 -8.81
C ASP A 3 -15.79 -57.13 -8.02
N SER A 4 -15.20 -56.62 -6.95
CA SER A 4 -15.74 -55.48 -6.21
C SER A 4 -14.85 -54.27 -6.46
N GLY A 5 -15.35 -53.41 -7.36
CA GLY A 5 -14.67 -52.23 -7.88
C GLY A 5 -14.07 -51.35 -6.79
N LYS A 6 -12.76 -51.18 -6.86
CA LYS A 6 -12.06 -50.08 -6.18
C LYS A 6 -12.56 -48.78 -6.81
N SER A 7 -13.41 -48.06 -6.07
CA SER A 7 -13.83 -46.70 -6.39
C SER A 7 -12.58 -45.83 -6.59
N ASN A 8 -12.28 -45.51 -7.85
CA ASN A 8 -11.12 -44.72 -8.26
C ASN A 8 -11.44 -43.23 -8.22
N THR A 9 -12.03 -42.75 -7.13
CA THR A 9 -12.27 -41.33 -6.91
C THR A 9 -10.97 -40.69 -6.44
N PRO A 10 -10.42 -39.68 -7.14
CA PRO A 10 -9.21 -39.01 -6.70
C PRO A 10 -9.42 -38.47 -5.29
N LYS A 11 -8.56 -38.87 -4.35
CA LYS A 11 -8.57 -38.31 -3.00
C LYS A 11 -8.20 -36.83 -3.12
N VAL A 12 -9.20 -35.97 -2.96
CA VAL A 12 -8.99 -34.52 -2.86
C VAL A 12 -8.14 -34.28 -1.62
N GLU A 13 -6.95 -33.72 -1.80
CA GLU A 13 -6.09 -33.37 -0.67
C GLU A 13 -6.75 -32.23 0.11
N VAL A 14 -6.91 -32.46 1.42
CA VAL A 14 -7.66 -31.56 2.30
C VAL A 14 -6.68 -30.84 3.21
N GLY A 15 -6.74 -29.52 3.23
CA GLY A 15 -5.89 -28.70 4.09
C GLY A 15 -6.33 -28.74 5.56
N LEU A 16 -5.57 -28.03 6.40
CA LEU A 16 -5.79 -27.95 7.87
C LEU A 16 -7.18 -27.44 8.28
N THR A 17 -7.90 -26.78 7.37
CA THR A 17 -9.25 -26.24 7.60
C THR A 17 -10.38 -27.19 7.18
N GLY A 18 -10.04 -28.42 6.75
CA GLY A 18 -11.04 -29.37 6.21
C GLY A 18 -11.53 -29.00 4.81
N ARG A 19 -10.90 -28.01 4.16
CA ARG A 19 -11.22 -27.57 2.80
C ARG A 19 -10.26 -28.19 1.77
N PRO A 20 -10.70 -28.46 0.53
CA PRO A 20 -9.80 -28.84 -0.54
C PRO A 20 -8.64 -27.85 -0.66
N LEU A 21 -7.42 -28.36 -0.83
CA LEU A 21 -6.30 -27.52 -1.20
C LEU A 21 -6.60 -26.82 -2.52
N ARG A 22 -6.41 -25.51 -2.55
CA ARG A 22 -6.56 -24.68 -3.74
C ARG A 22 -5.17 -24.40 -4.28
N GLU A 23 -4.92 -24.75 -5.53
CA GLU A 23 -3.77 -24.24 -6.26
C GLU A 23 -3.97 -22.74 -6.50
N LEU A 24 -3.01 -21.95 -6.02
CA LEU A 24 -2.95 -20.52 -6.30
C LEU A 24 -2.17 -20.34 -7.60
N PRO A 25 -2.65 -19.53 -8.56
CA PRO A 25 -1.89 -19.27 -9.77
C PRO A 25 -0.61 -18.51 -9.43
N GLU A 26 0.49 -18.91 -10.07
CA GLU A 26 1.72 -18.13 -10.04
C GLU A 26 1.50 -16.77 -10.74
N PRO A 27 2.06 -15.67 -10.20
CA PRO A 27 2.02 -14.38 -10.87
C PRO A 27 2.62 -14.47 -12.27
N VAL A 28 1.92 -13.91 -13.26
CA VAL A 28 2.40 -13.87 -14.64
C VAL A 28 3.62 -12.96 -14.73
N GLN A 29 4.65 -13.36 -15.46
CA GLN A 29 5.80 -12.50 -15.77
C GLN A 29 5.36 -11.36 -16.69
N ILE A 30 5.91 -10.16 -16.49
CA ILE A 30 5.58 -8.98 -17.29
C ILE A 30 6.78 -8.55 -18.13
N ASP A 31 6.52 -8.10 -19.35
CA ASP A 31 7.55 -7.67 -20.31
C ASP A 31 7.92 -6.18 -20.16
N GLY A 32 7.25 -5.46 -19.26
CA GLY A 32 7.48 -4.04 -18.99
C GLY A 32 6.60 -3.56 -17.83
N HIS A 33 6.90 -2.36 -17.32
CA HIS A 33 6.23 -1.78 -16.15
C HIS A 33 5.19 -0.72 -16.50
N GLY A 34 4.19 -0.59 -15.64
CA GLY A 34 3.14 0.42 -15.67
C GLY A 34 2.01 0.19 -16.70
N PRO A 35 0.91 0.96 -16.60
CA PRO A 35 0.65 1.96 -15.57
C PRO A 35 0.32 1.32 -14.21
N ALA A 36 0.61 2.07 -13.14
CA ALA A 36 0.42 1.61 -11.78
C ALA A 36 -1.05 1.43 -11.45
N MET A 37 -1.35 0.35 -10.72
CA MET A 37 -2.56 0.25 -9.91
C MET A 37 -2.31 0.92 -8.55
N ILE A 38 -3.08 1.95 -8.23
CA ILE A 38 -2.96 2.68 -6.96
C ILE A 38 -3.88 2.05 -5.92
N ILE A 39 -3.31 1.62 -4.79
CA ILE A 39 -4.05 0.93 -3.72
C ILE A 39 -3.91 1.71 -2.42
N ALA A 40 -5.03 2.11 -1.82
CA ALA A 40 -5.03 2.72 -0.50
C ALA A 40 -5.19 1.67 0.62
N MET A 41 -4.33 1.74 1.63
CA MET A 41 -4.40 0.93 2.84
C MET A 41 -5.06 1.77 3.94
N ALA A 42 -6.38 1.61 4.13
CA ALA A 42 -7.17 2.53 4.95
C ALA A 42 -7.94 1.82 6.07
N ASN A 43 -7.89 2.39 7.27
CA ASN A 43 -8.74 2.02 8.42
C ASN A 43 -8.58 3.09 9.51
N GLN A 44 -9.69 3.63 10.03
CA GLN A 44 -9.67 4.65 11.09
C GLN A 44 -9.15 4.09 12.43
N LYS A 45 -9.16 2.76 12.64
CA LYS A 45 -8.57 2.13 13.82
C LYS A 45 -7.04 2.01 13.65
N GLY A 46 -6.30 2.48 14.65
CA GLY A 46 -4.86 2.25 14.77
C GLY A 46 -4.54 0.78 15.09
N GLY A 47 -3.35 0.32 14.72
CA GLY A 47 -2.85 -1.01 15.11
C GLY A 47 -3.48 -2.22 14.39
N VAL A 48 -4.30 -2.02 13.35
CA VAL A 48 -4.95 -3.12 12.60
C VAL A 48 -4.05 -3.80 11.57
N GLY A 49 -2.75 -3.47 11.55
CA GLY A 49 -1.78 -4.05 10.62
C GLY A 49 -1.71 -3.38 9.24
N LYS A 50 -2.09 -2.10 9.10
CA LYS A 50 -1.96 -1.34 7.83
C LYS A 50 -0.53 -1.32 7.31
N THR A 51 0.34 -0.61 8.00
CA THR A 51 1.77 -0.49 7.66
C THR A 51 2.46 -1.83 7.50
N THR A 52 2.21 -2.78 8.41
CA THR A 52 2.78 -4.14 8.30
C THR A 52 2.33 -4.83 7.02
N SER A 53 1.05 -4.74 6.66
CA SER A 53 0.53 -5.31 5.42
C SER A 53 1.08 -4.57 4.20
N THR A 54 1.21 -3.24 4.26
CA THR A 54 1.80 -2.41 3.19
C THR A 54 3.22 -2.87 2.85
N ILE A 55 4.10 -2.97 3.86
CA ILE A 55 5.50 -3.39 3.69
C ILE A 55 5.57 -4.78 3.07
N ASN A 56 4.87 -5.74 3.67
CA ASN A 56 4.96 -7.14 3.22
C ASN A 56 4.31 -7.35 1.85
N LEU A 57 3.19 -6.69 1.57
CA LEU A 57 2.56 -6.75 0.25
C LEU A 57 3.48 -6.14 -0.82
N GLY A 58 4.08 -4.98 -0.53
CA GLY A 58 5.04 -4.34 -1.42
C GLY A 58 6.23 -5.24 -1.74
N ALA A 59 6.85 -5.81 -0.72
CA ALA A 59 7.97 -6.74 -0.87
C ALA A 59 7.58 -7.98 -1.70
N CYS A 60 6.45 -8.64 -1.39
CA CYS A 60 5.98 -9.80 -2.15
C CYS A 60 5.69 -9.47 -3.62
N LEU A 61 5.15 -8.28 -3.91
CA LEU A 61 4.92 -7.83 -5.29
C LEU A 61 6.25 -7.57 -6.01
N ALA A 62 7.21 -6.95 -5.34
CA ALA A 62 8.55 -6.72 -5.88
C ALA A 62 9.27 -8.04 -6.18
N GLU A 63 9.24 -9.01 -5.27
CA GLU A 63 9.76 -10.37 -5.47
C GLU A 63 9.09 -11.10 -6.64
N ALA A 64 7.81 -10.82 -6.90
CA ALA A 64 7.08 -11.30 -8.08
C ALA A 64 7.42 -10.54 -9.38
N GLY A 65 8.46 -9.71 -9.36
CA GLY A 65 8.96 -8.97 -10.53
C GLY A 65 8.18 -7.71 -10.85
N ARG A 66 7.48 -7.11 -9.88
CA ARG A 66 6.79 -5.82 -10.06
C ARG A 66 7.66 -4.66 -9.60
N LYS A 67 7.50 -3.51 -10.23
CA LYS A 67 7.99 -2.24 -9.68
C LYS A 67 6.94 -1.64 -8.77
N VAL A 68 7.30 -1.41 -7.51
CA VAL A 68 6.36 -0.95 -6.46
C VAL A 68 6.89 0.31 -5.82
N LEU A 69 6.01 1.32 -5.69
CA LEU A 69 6.25 2.50 -4.86
C LEU A 69 5.32 2.45 -3.64
N LEU A 70 5.90 2.50 -2.45
CA LEU A 70 5.14 2.69 -1.21
C LEU A 70 5.14 4.18 -0.86
N VAL A 71 3.99 4.73 -0.51
CA VAL A 71 3.86 6.14 -0.09
C VAL A 71 3.38 6.17 1.33
N ASP A 72 4.19 6.74 2.22
CA ASP A 72 3.85 6.90 3.63
C ASP A 72 2.96 8.13 3.79
N LEU A 73 1.73 7.96 4.27
CA LEU A 73 0.81 9.06 4.56
C LEU A 73 0.48 9.13 6.05
N ASP A 74 1.36 8.61 6.91
CA ASP A 74 1.28 8.74 8.36
C ASP A 74 2.40 9.67 8.85
N PRO A 75 2.08 10.79 9.53
CA PRO A 75 3.10 11.66 10.13
C PRO A 75 3.98 10.97 11.20
N GLN A 76 3.61 9.78 11.67
CA GLN A 76 4.47 8.94 12.52
C GLN A 76 5.52 8.14 11.71
N GLY A 77 5.30 8.03 10.39
CA GLY A 77 6.13 7.37 9.39
C GLY A 77 6.61 5.97 9.76
N ALA A 78 5.68 5.18 10.28
CA ALA A 78 5.95 3.79 10.62
C ALA A 78 6.38 2.97 9.39
N LEU A 79 5.88 3.32 8.18
CA LEU A 79 6.29 2.69 6.93
C LEU A 79 7.75 3.05 6.62
N THR A 80 8.07 4.34 6.64
CA THR A 80 9.43 4.87 6.40
C THR A 80 10.46 4.20 7.31
N ALA A 81 10.20 4.19 8.62
CA ALA A 81 11.06 3.54 9.59
C ALA A 81 11.12 2.01 9.41
N GLY A 82 10.00 1.38 9.05
CA GLY A 82 9.91 -0.06 8.82
C GLY A 82 10.73 -0.57 7.64
N LEU A 83 11.07 0.32 6.69
CA LEU A 83 11.93 0.04 5.54
C LEU A 83 13.40 0.44 5.76
N GLY A 84 13.75 0.90 6.96
CA GLY A 84 15.12 1.25 7.31
C GLY A 84 15.58 2.62 6.81
N VAL A 85 14.66 3.47 6.31
CA VAL A 85 14.98 4.85 5.93
C VAL A 85 15.02 5.72 7.20
N PRO A 86 16.18 6.30 7.58
CA PRO A 86 16.30 7.06 8.83
C PRO A 86 15.54 8.37 8.77
N TYR A 87 14.65 8.58 9.74
CA TYR A 87 13.75 9.73 9.81
C TYR A 87 14.47 11.09 9.84
N ASP A 88 15.64 11.11 10.46
CA ASP A 88 16.52 12.26 10.64
C ASP A 88 17.39 12.56 9.41
N GLU A 89 17.43 11.66 8.43
CA GLU A 89 18.17 11.82 7.17
C GLU A 89 17.26 12.21 5.99
N VAL A 90 15.94 12.28 6.20
CA VAL A 90 14.97 12.63 5.15
C VAL A 90 14.62 14.11 5.24
N ASP A 91 15.36 14.92 4.47
CA ASP A 91 15.17 16.38 4.39
C ASP A 91 13.92 16.79 3.60
N ILE A 92 13.49 15.95 2.65
CA ILE A 92 12.34 16.18 1.78
C ILE A 92 11.46 14.93 1.71
N THR A 93 10.15 15.10 1.84
CA THR A 93 9.19 14.01 2.00
C THR A 93 7.97 14.20 1.10
N ILE A 94 7.02 13.26 1.16
CA ILE A 94 5.72 13.43 0.50
C ILE A 94 4.99 14.70 0.93
N TYR A 95 5.24 15.22 2.15
CA TYR A 95 4.68 16.49 2.61
C TYR A 95 5.10 17.63 1.67
N ASP A 96 6.39 17.73 1.35
CA ASP A 96 6.93 18.79 0.51
C ASP A 96 6.36 18.70 -0.91
N VAL A 97 6.22 17.49 -1.45
CA VAL A 97 5.58 17.26 -2.76
C VAL A 97 4.11 17.72 -2.77
N MET A 98 3.39 17.57 -1.65
CA MET A 98 1.99 17.95 -1.55
C MET A 98 1.78 19.47 -1.37
N ILE A 99 2.76 20.17 -0.80
CA ILE A 99 2.62 21.57 -0.38
C ILE A 99 3.43 22.55 -1.23
N ASP A 100 4.64 22.17 -1.67
CA ASP A 100 5.51 22.99 -2.51
C ASP A 100 5.38 22.60 -3.99
N ASN A 101 4.97 23.56 -4.82
CA ASN A 101 4.83 23.39 -6.26
C ASN A 101 6.15 23.15 -7.01
N ASN A 102 7.31 23.37 -6.37
CA ASN A 102 8.61 23.13 -6.98
C ASN A 102 9.19 21.76 -6.66
N THR A 103 8.68 21.10 -5.61
CA THR A 103 9.15 19.78 -5.20
C THR A 103 8.43 18.70 -6.00
N THR A 104 9.21 17.88 -6.68
CA THR A 104 8.72 16.79 -7.53
C THR A 104 8.76 15.47 -6.78
N ILE A 105 7.83 14.56 -7.10
CA ILE A 105 7.79 13.23 -6.48
C ILE A 105 9.10 12.46 -6.66
N HIS A 106 9.78 12.59 -7.80
CA HIS A 106 11.07 11.93 -8.06
C HIS A 106 12.18 12.36 -7.11
N GLN A 107 12.12 13.56 -6.53
CA GLN A 107 13.15 14.04 -5.59
C GLN A 107 13.05 13.37 -4.22
N VAL A 108 11.87 12.87 -3.85
CA VAL A 108 11.62 12.29 -2.52
C VAL A 108 11.53 10.77 -2.55
N ILE A 109 11.61 10.14 -3.72
CA ILE A 109 11.61 8.68 -3.82
C ILE A 109 12.98 8.15 -3.41
N HIS A 110 12.99 7.21 -2.48
CA HIS A 110 14.17 6.47 -2.05
C HIS A 110 14.05 5.00 -2.45
N GLU A 111 15.14 4.45 -2.98
CA GLU A 111 15.27 3.01 -3.16
C GLU A 111 15.40 2.34 -1.79
N THR A 112 14.78 1.17 -1.61
CA THR A 112 14.95 0.35 -0.41
C THR A 112 16.00 -0.74 -0.64
N ASP A 113 16.34 -1.48 0.41
CA ASP A 113 17.19 -2.68 0.30
C ASP A 113 16.53 -3.83 -0.51
N VAL A 114 15.24 -3.72 -0.83
CA VAL A 114 14.49 -4.69 -1.63
C VAL A 114 14.47 -4.23 -3.09
N PRO A 115 15.09 -4.96 -4.03
CA PRO A 115 15.09 -4.58 -5.44
C PRO A 115 13.67 -4.46 -6.02
N GLY A 116 13.40 -3.34 -6.70
CA GLY A 116 12.09 -3.07 -7.29
C GLY A 116 11.05 -2.49 -6.32
N LEU A 117 11.43 -2.27 -5.06
CA LEU A 117 10.61 -1.61 -4.04
C LEU A 117 11.22 -0.26 -3.65
N ASP A 118 10.48 0.80 -3.92
CA ASP A 118 10.85 2.16 -3.57
C ASP A 118 9.86 2.73 -2.53
N VAL A 119 10.27 3.79 -1.84
CA VAL A 119 9.43 4.49 -0.86
C VAL A 119 9.47 6.01 -1.05
N ALA A 120 8.29 6.64 -1.00
CA ALA A 120 8.13 8.07 -0.75
C ALA A 120 7.84 8.27 0.74
N PRO A 121 8.81 8.75 1.53
CA PRO A 121 8.74 8.77 2.98
C PRO A 121 7.85 9.90 3.49
N ALA A 122 7.49 9.79 4.78
CA ALA A 122 6.81 10.83 5.53
C ALA A 122 7.61 11.16 6.78
N ASN A 123 7.42 12.40 7.26
CA ASN A 123 7.89 12.82 8.57
C ASN A 123 6.78 13.55 9.35
N ILE A 124 7.12 14.06 10.53
CA ILE A 124 6.18 14.75 11.41
C ILE A 124 5.58 16.01 10.78
N ASP A 125 6.25 16.64 9.82
CA ASP A 125 5.77 17.84 9.13
C ASP A 125 4.53 17.56 8.30
N LEU A 126 4.31 16.30 7.89
CA LEU A 126 3.08 15.87 7.21
C LEU A 126 1.82 16.15 8.04
N SER A 127 1.93 16.24 9.37
CA SER A 127 0.81 16.65 10.24
C SER A 127 0.30 18.07 9.94
N ALA A 128 1.17 18.96 9.45
CA ALA A 128 0.81 20.31 9.06
C ALA A 128 0.09 20.36 7.70
N ALA A 129 0.22 19.32 6.87
CA ALA A 129 -0.39 19.26 5.55
C ALA A 129 -1.92 19.38 5.62
N GLU A 130 -2.55 18.71 6.59
CA GLU A 130 -4.01 18.73 6.74
C GLU A 130 -4.57 20.14 6.91
N ILE A 131 -3.86 21.01 7.63
CA ILE A 131 -4.25 22.40 7.86
C ILE A 131 -4.00 23.24 6.61
N GLN A 132 -2.85 23.07 5.96
CA GLN A 132 -2.48 23.87 4.79
C GLN A 132 -3.36 23.56 3.58
N LEU A 133 -3.68 22.28 3.37
CA LEU A 133 -4.55 21.81 2.30
C LEU A 133 -5.99 22.33 2.43
N VAL A 134 -6.45 22.82 3.59
CA VAL A 134 -7.81 23.35 3.74
C VAL A 134 -8.11 24.46 2.74
N ASN A 135 -7.12 25.30 2.44
CA ASN A 135 -7.24 26.46 1.56
C ASN A 135 -6.88 26.15 0.11
N GLU A 136 -6.41 24.94 -0.18
CA GLU A 136 -5.98 24.54 -1.52
C GLU A 136 -7.17 24.24 -2.43
N VAL A 137 -7.10 24.67 -3.69
CA VAL A 137 -8.17 24.40 -4.66
C VAL A 137 -8.06 22.96 -5.15
N GLY A 138 -9.16 22.21 -5.00
CA GLY A 138 -9.15 20.77 -5.29
C GLY A 138 -8.17 20.03 -4.37
N ARG A 139 -8.16 20.41 -3.09
CA ARG A 139 -7.35 19.85 -2.01
C ARG A 139 -7.44 18.34 -1.86
N GLU A 140 -8.56 17.73 -2.26
CA GLU A 140 -8.77 16.28 -2.25
C GLU A 140 -8.01 15.56 -3.37
N GLN A 141 -7.49 16.30 -4.35
CA GLN A 141 -6.82 15.79 -5.55
C GLN A 141 -5.32 16.13 -5.58
N VAL A 142 -4.77 16.67 -4.49
CA VAL A 142 -3.37 17.10 -4.43
C VAL A 142 -2.43 15.92 -4.61
N LEU A 143 -2.67 14.82 -3.89
CA LEU A 143 -1.86 13.61 -4.03
C LEU A 143 -1.98 12.99 -5.43
N ALA A 144 -3.18 13.03 -6.03
CA ALA A 144 -3.40 12.56 -7.40
C ALA A 144 -2.52 13.31 -8.41
N ARG A 145 -2.41 14.64 -8.26
CA ARG A 145 -1.55 15.49 -9.10
C ARG A 145 -0.08 15.18 -8.86
N ALA A 146 0.31 15.01 -7.59
CA ALA A 146 1.68 14.69 -7.17
C ALA A 146 2.19 13.36 -7.74
N LEU A 147 1.36 12.31 -7.73
CA LEU A 147 1.76 10.97 -8.18
C LEU A 147 1.70 10.79 -9.70
N ARG A 148 0.95 11.63 -10.42
CA ARG A 148 0.76 11.53 -11.87
C ARG A 148 2.05 11.33 -12.68
N PRO A 149 3.18 12.01 -12.38
CA PRO A 149 4.43 11.82 -13.13
C PRO A 149 4.96 10.39 -13.09
N VAL A 150 4.80 9.68 -11.97
CA VAL A 150 5.37 8.34 -11.74
C VAL A 150 4.41 7.19 -12.01
N VAL A 151 3.12 7.45 -12.28
CA VAL A 151 2.12 6.38 -12.54
C VAL A 151 2.55 5.44 -13.67
N LYS A 152 3.28 5.91 -14.68
CA LYS A 152 3.74 5.06 -15.79
C LYS A 152 5.02 4.27 -15.50
N GLU A 153 5.68 4.54 -14.37
CA GLU A 153 6.99 3.99 -14.01
C GLU A 153 6.88 2.79 -13.07
N TYR A 154 5.74 2.64 -12.40
CA TYR A 154 5.46 1.59 -11.43
C TYR A 154 4.28 0.72 -11.86
N ASP A 155 4.25 -0.53 -11.40
CA ASP A 155 3.11 -1.43 -11.55
C ASP A 155 2.11 -1.26 -10.40
N PHE A 156 2.61 -0.90 -9.22
CA PHE A 156 1.79 -0.63 -8.05
C PHE A 156 2.29 0.61 -7.32
N ILE A 157 1.34 1.44 -6.87
CA ILE A 157 1.60 2.48 -5.89
C ILE A 157 0.70 2.17 -4.68
N ILE A 158 1.29 1.90 -3.52
CA ILE A 158 0.52 1.54 -2.32
C ILE A 158 0.62 2.68 -1.31
N LEU A 159 -0.52 3.21 -0.89
CA LEU A 159 -0.63 4.37 -0.01
C LEU A 159 -0.92 3.89 1.43
N ASP A 160 0.05 4.05 2.34
CA ASP A 160 -0.12 3.71 3.76
C ASP A 160 -0.78 4.86 4.52
N CYS A 161 -2.08 4.75 4.79
CA CYS A 161 -2.82 5.85 5.41
C CYS A 161 -2.67 5.82 6.94
N GLN A 162 -2.56 7.00 7.55
CA GLN A 162 -2.73 7.18 9.00
C GLN A 162 -4.08 6.62 9.52
N PRO A 163 -4.19 6.30 10.83
CA PRO A 163 -5.45 5.90 11.46
C PRO A 163 -6.42 7.08 11.66
N SER A 164 -6.83 7.70 10.55
CA SER A 164 -7.70 8.88 10.52
C SER A 164 -8.55 8.88 9.24
N LEU A 165 -9.65 9.63 9.24
CA LEU A 165 -10.44 9.97 8.05
C LEU A 165 -10.23 11.44 7.62
N GLY A 166 -9.09 12.02 8.00
CA GLY A 166 -8.68 13.37 7.64
C GLY A 166 -8.34 13.54 6.16
N LEU A 167 -7.86 14.74 5.81
CA LEU A 167 -7.68 15.15 4.42
C LEU A 167 -6.60 14.35 3.70
N LEU A 168 -5.60 13.81 4.41
CA LEU A 168 -4.60 12.91 3.84
C LEU A 168 -5.23 11.59 3.39
N THR A 169 -6.08 10.98 4.22
CA THR A 169 -6.82 9.76 3.88
C THR A 169 -7.79 10.01 2.73
N VAL A 170 -8.45 11.16 2.69
CA VAL A 170 -9.32 11.56 1.57
C VAL A 170 -8.51 11.67 0.27
N ASN A 171 -7.32 12.29 0.31
CA ASN A 171 -6.43 12.36 -0.85
C ASN A 171 -6.02 10.97 -1.36
N ALA A 172 -5.68 10.06 -0.44
CA ALA A 172 -5.34 8.68 -0.79
C ALA A 172 -6.51 7.97 -1.49
N LEU A 173 -7.71 8.04 -0.91
CA LEU A 173 -8.90 7.42 -1.46
C LEU A 173 -9.34 8.05 -2.79
N ALA A 174 -9.11 9.35 -2.97
CA ALA A 174 -9.50 10.08 -4.16
C ALA A 174 -8.64 9.75 -5.40
N CYS A 175 -7.43 9.22 -5.22
CA CYS A 175 -6.55 8.80 -6.31
C CYS A 175 -6.38 7.28 -6.44
N ALA A 176 -6.88 6.50 -5.49
CA ALA A 176 -6.75 5.04 -5.50
C ALA A 176 -7.72 4.37 -6.50
N ASP A 177 -7.23 3.36 -7.21
CA ASP A 177 -8.04 2.45 -8.04
C ASP A 177 -8.74 1.38 -7.18
N GLY A 178 -8.15 1.06 -6.03
CA GLY A 178 -8.69 0.10 -5.07
C GLY A 178 -8.34 0.45 -3.63
N VAL A 179 -9.13 -0.07 -2.70
CA VAL A 179 -8.87 0.10 -1.26
C VAL A 179 -8.80 -1.28 -0.60
N ILE A 180 -7.78 -1.46 0.23
CA ILE A 180 -7.67 -2.59 1.14
C ILE A 180 -7.88 -2.05 2.54
N ILE A 181 -8.75 -2.72 3.31
CA ILE A 181 -9.06 -2.36 4.69
C ILE A 181 -8.57 -3.47 5.62
N PRO A 182 -7.34 -3.41 6.13
CA PRO A 182 -6.84 -4.36 7.10
C PRO A 182 -7.67 -4.30 8.37
N MET A 183 -8.02 -5.46 8.92
CA MET A 183 -8.86 -5.56 10.11
C MET A 183 -8.28 -6.60 11.05
N GLU A 184 -8.10 -6.22 12.30
CA GLU A 184 -7.87 -7.17 13.37
C GLU A 184 -9.18 -7.91 13.68
N CYS A 185 -9.12 -9.22 13.95
CA CYS A 185 -10.30 -10.07 14.23
C CYS A 185 -10.88 -9.82 15.64
N GLU A 186 -11.12 -8.56 15.97
CA GLU A 186 -11.67 -8.10 17.24
C GLU A 186 -12.90 -7.22 17.01
N TYR A 187 -13.79 -7.19 18.00
CA TYR A 187 -15.07 -6.50 17.91
C TYR A 187 -14.95 -5.00 17.56
N PHE A 188 -13.93 -4.30 18.08
CA PHE A 188 -13.75 -2.87 17.82
C PHE A 188 -13.24 -2.55 16.41
N SER A 189 -12.64 -3.52 15.72
CA SER A 189 -12.19 -3.33 14.34
C SER A 189 -13.35 -3.19 13.36
N LEU A 190 -14.49 -3.83 13.64
CA LEU A 190 -15.73 -3.66 12.88
C LEU A 190 -16.31 -2.23 13.00
N ARG A 191 -16.11 -1.56 14.14
CA ARG A 191 -16.53 -0.15 14.30
C ARG A 191 -15.62 0.83 13.57
N GLY A 192 -14.43 0.39 13.16
CA GLY A 192 -13.52 1.19 12.33
C GLY A 192 -13.99 1.39 10.88
N LEU A 193 -15.01 0.65 10.46
CA LEU A 193 -15.59 0.69 9.11
C LEU A 193 -16.89 1.52 9.01
N ALA A 194 -17.49 1.86 10.15
CA ALA A 194 -18.83 2.43 10.25
C ALA A 194 -18.82 3.97 10.28
#